data_AF-A0A090DAP6-F1
#
_entry.id   AF-A0A090DAP6-F1
#
_cell.length_a   1.000
_cell.length_b   1.000
_cell.length_c   1.000
_cell.angle_alpha   90.00
_cell.angle_beta   90.00
_cell.angle_gamma   90.00
#
_symmetry.space_group_name_H-M   'P 1'
#
loop_
_entity.id
_entity.type
_entity.pdbx_description
1 polymer ?
#
loop_
_entity_poly.entity_id
_entity_poly.type
_entity_poly.pdbx_seq_one_letter_code
_entity_poly.pdbx_strand_id
1 'polypeptide(L)'
;MSRKEFVPLNLLAKSAGISRQAIWKACQRGNWRGHALEVRVVEGKGGNAGKQYLVSLASLPPELQLRLKPIEMTVQGPKPIACRGRHGRADKGKKRLIISRQWDALVPFDAGTKAKIAEDLKQEIRGLLAAGAAWGHVKHLARNFLAETTRSWGFRPNDPASFEQACSIPWTLVSEEMHYRKVHQFRTNRNAPDLGRTACDLQPAAWRQSARLRQPAYEDSRPRGRRSIEGMRPMELVVGDVHPIDIHLTRADGSICTAKLIGFLDWATGRVWCDLIAFDTRGGVNNRDVIEVFAAMVEHPAFGLPETLYIDNGKEYGFATYLDDATTLTLPGFRGPGRSMRVVNALPYNAPAKPIERWFGDFESRYLSTLPGWIAGNRMNKRQEAIGRTVSPYGTFEDFVPAFFGLLKAYHSVPTGTQSGLKGLSPNAIFQQHVATGWSAITMSRDEVRASVARRVERTVVQGAFQIRGRRWSCEELWQYTHDKVLVCEPVYHAPAELLVLDMKGNRLGIATPDVALHPLDHRGAQSTAARARAHRSAIVEMARSVPKIDVAARLIALGQAQPEIIPNEPAGKVLLDPSDRAARIVMPKKPSNSEERRREQDERIAAQMELVKRIVG
;
A
#
# COMPACT_ATOMS: atom_id res chain seq x y z
N MET A 1 -72.88 4.43 -6.09
CA MET A 1 -72.90 3.81 -7.44
C MET A 1 -72.44 2.37 -7.33
N SER A 2 -73.30 1.42 -7.71
CA SER A 2 -73.27 0.06 -7.17
C SER A 2 -72.11 -0.78 -7.71
N ARG A 3 -71.49 -1.60 -6.86
CA ARG A 3 -70.45 -2.60 -7.20
C ARG A 3 -70.98 -3.78 -8.05
N LYS A 4 -72.23 -3.73 -8.51
CA LYS A 4 -72.97 -4.88 -9.04
C LYS A 4 -72.88 -5.09 -10.56
N GLU A 5 -72.12 -4.26 -11.29
CA GLU A 5 -72.05 -4.37 -12.76
C GLU A 5 -70.67 -4.78 -13.30
N PHE A 6 -69.66 -4.90 -12.44
CA PHE A 6 -68.26 -5.10 -12.84
C PHE A 6 -67.70 -6.44 -12.32
N VAL A 7 -67.27 -7.30 -13.24
CA VAL A 7 -66.80 -8.66 -12.95
C VAL A 7 -65.27 -8.72 -12.92
N PRO A 8 -64.66 -9.33 -11.88
CA PRO A 8 -63.22 -9.50 -11.81
C PRO A 8 -62.70 -10.57 -12.80
N LEU A 9 -61.49 -10.35 -13.32
CA LEU A 9 -60.82 -11.25 -14.28
C LEU A 9 -60.83 -12.73 -13.89
N ASN A 10 -60.73 -13.06 -12.61
CA ASN A 10 -60.72 -14.46 -12.13
C ASN A 10 -62.06 -15.16 -12.38
N LEU A 11 -63.18 -14.46 -12.14
CA LEU A 11 -64.51 -15.01 -12.39
C LEU A 11 -64.77 -15.10 -13.89
N LEU A 12 -64.35 -14.09 -14.65
CA LEU A 12 -64.46 -14.11 -16.11
C LEU A 12 -63.66 -15.29 -16.72
N ALA A 13 -62.44 -15.53 -16.25
CA ALA A 13 -61.58 -16.64 -16.66
C ALA A 13 -62.24 -17.99 -16.43
N LYS A 14 -62.84 -18.17 -15.25
CA LYS A 14 -63.51 -19.40 -14.88
C LYS A 14 -64.76 -19.64 -15.74
N SER A 15 -65.59 -18.61 -15.94
CA SER A 15 -66.83 -18.73 -16.72
C SER A 15 -66.60 -18.89 -18.22
N ALA A 16 -65.48 -18.35 -18.73
CA ALA A 16 -65.10 -18.46 -20.13
C ALA A 16 -64.19 -19.67 -20.45
N GLY A 17 -63.71 -20.39 -19.44
CA GLY A 17 -62.85 -21.57 -19.61
C GLY A 17 -61.46 -21.27 -20.18
N ILE A 18 -60.96 -20.05 -19.98
CA ILE A 18 -59.66 -19.58 -20.52
C ILE A 18 -58.75 -19.04 -19.43
N SER A 19 -57.45 -18.97 -19.71
CA SER A 19 -56.48 -18.48 -18.74
C SER A 19 -56.71 -17.00 -18.41
N ARG A 20 -56.45 -16.62 -17.15
CA ARG A 20 -56.52 -15.23 -16.68
C ARG A 20 -55.67 -14.28 -17.54
N GLN A 21 -54.53 -14.77 -18.03
CA GLN A 21 -53.60 -13.99 -18.85
C GLN A 21 -54.18 -13.69 -20.25
N ALA A 22 -54.97 -14.61 -20.83
CA ALA A 22 -55.63 -14.40 -22.11
C ALA A 22 -56.67 -13.28 -22.03
N ILE A 23 -57.46 -13.23 -20.95
CA ILE A 23 -58.44 -12.16 -20.73
C ILE A 23 -57.75 -10.84 -20.45
N TRP A 24 -56.67 -10.84 -19.66
CA TRP A 24 -55.90 -9.62 -19.42
C TRP A 24 -55.39 -9.00 -20.73
N LYS A 25 -54.89 -9.82 -21.68
CA LYS A 25 -54.51 -9.34 -23.02
C LYS A 25 -55.71 -8.80 -23.81
N ALA A 26 -56.89 -9.41 -23.68
CA ALA A 26 -58.12 -8.91 -24.33
C ALA A 26 -58.57 -7.56 -23.74
N CYS A 27 -58.45 -7.38 -22.42
CA CYS A 27 -58.70 -6.10 -21.76
C CYS A 27 -57.73 -5.00 -22.21
N GLN A 28 -56.47 -5.33 -22.47
CA GLN A 28 -55.50 -4.37 -23.03
C GLN A 28 -55.83 -3.98 -24.48
N ARG A 29 -56.42 -4.89 -25.25
CA ARG A 29 -56.84 -4.65 -26.64
C ARG A 29 -58.18 -3.93 -26.75
N GLY A 30 -58.94 -3.83 -25.65
CA GLY A 30 -60.26 -3.19 -25.61
C GLY A 30 -61.36 -3.94 -26.38
N ASN A 31 -61.08 -5.14 -26.92
CA ASN A 31 -62.04 -5.95 -27.67
C ASN A 31 -61.83 -7.44 -27.34
N TRP A 32 -62.93 -8.17 -27.19
CA TRP A 32 -62.92 -9.61 -27.06
C TRP A 32 -64.07 -10.25 -27.84
N ARG A 33 -63.72 -11.16 -28.76
CA ARG A 33 -64.66 -11.87 -29.65
C ARG A 33 -65.58 -10.93 -30.45
N GLY A 34 -65.09 -9.75 -30.86
CA GLY A 34 -65.87 -8.78 -31.63
C GLY A 34 -66.67 -7.80 -30.78
N HIS A 35 -66.66 -7.93 -29.45
CA HIS A 35 -67.33 -7.01 -28.53
C HIS A 35 -66.32 -6.06 -27.88
N ALA A 36 -66.63 -4.76 -27.90
CA ALA A 36 -65.83 -3.75 -27.20
C ALA A 36 -65.99 -3.92 -25.68
N LEU A 37 -64.86 -4.03 -24.96
CA LEU A 37 -64.85 -4.24 -23.51
C LEU A 37 -64.70 -2.93 -22.75
N GLU A 38 -65.58 -2.68 -21.80
CA GLU A 38 -65.43 -1.59 -20.83
C GLU A 38 -64.66 -2.09 -19.60
N VAL A 39 -63.44 -1.59 -19.43
CA VAL A 39 -62.50 -2.04 -18.40
C VAL A 39 -62.25 -0.94 -17.39
N ARG A 40 -62.42 -1.26 -16.10
CA ARG A 40 -62.10 -0.39 -14.97
C ARG A 40 -60.93 -0.95 -14.17
N VAL A 41 -59.94 -0.11 -13.89
CA VAL A 41 -58.79 -0.47 -13.05
C VAL A 41 -59.00 0.11 -11.65
N VAL A 42 -58.90 -0.73 -10.63
CA VAL A 42 -59.05 -0.36 -9.21
C VAL A 42 -57.81 -0.79 -8.44
N GLU A 43 -57.36 0.00 -7.47
CA GLU A 43 -56.28 -0.40 -6.57
C GLU A 43 -56.78 -1.49 -5.60
N GLY A 44 -56.06 -2.62 -5.54
CA GLY A 44 -56.46 -3.78 -4.75
C GLY A 44 -55.39 -4.88 -4.66
N LYS A 45 -55.45 -5.67 -3.58
CA LYS A 45 -54.57 -6.84 -3.37
C LYS A 45 -54.95 -7.96 -4.34
N GLY A 46 -54.30 -8.05 -5.50
CA GLY A 46 -54.52 -9.18 -6.40
C GLY A 46 -53.88 -9.18 -7.80
N GLY A 47 -53.00 -8.24 -8.13
CA GLY A 47 -52.29 -8.18 -9.42
C GLY A 47 -50.89 -7.58 -9.33
N ASN A 48 -50.06 -7.72 -10.38
CA ASN A 48 -48.76 -7.05 -10.47
C ASN A 48 -48.95 -5.54 -10.26
N ALA A 49 -48.18 -4.96 -9.34
CA ALA A 49 -48.27 -3.56 -8.90
C ALA A 49 -49.58 -3.15 -8.18
N GLY A 50 -50.35 -4.09 -7.60
CA GLY A 50 -51.50 -3.75 -6.76
C GLY A 50 -52.73 -3.24 -7.52
N LYS A 51 -52.81 -3.49 -8.82
CA LYS A 51 -53.94 -3.09 -9.68
C LYS A 51 -54.84 -4.29 -10.02
N GLN A 52 -56.14 -4.11 -9.88
CA GLN A 52 -57.17 -5.09 -10.22
C GLN A 52 -58.02 -4.57 -11.39
N TYR A 53 -58.12 -5.37 -12.45
CA TYR A 53 -58.96 -5.07 -13.61
C TYR A 53 -60.34 -5.69 -13.41
N LEU A 54 -61.38 -4.90 -13.67
CA LEU A 54 -62.78 -5.29 -13.66
C LEU A 54 -63.39 -4.97 -15.03
N VAL A 55 -64.27 -5.85 -15.53
CA VAL A 55 -64.93 -5.68 -16.84
C VAL A 55 -66.43 -5.53 -16.64
N SER A 56 -67.06 -4.57 -17.32
CA SER A 56 -68.52 -4.34 -17.26
C SER A 56 -69.27 -5.54 -17.84
N LEU A 57 -70.28 -6.06 -17.12
CA LEU A 57 -71.15 -7.15 -17.58
C LEU A 57 -71.83 -6.83 -18.92
N ALA A 58 -72.26 -5.58 -19.12
CA ALA A 58 -72.94 -5.15 -20.33
C ALA A 58 -72.04 -5.20 -21.58
N SER A 59 -70.72 -5.07 -21.38
CA SER A 59 -69.74 -5.10 -22.47
C SER A 59 -69.32 -6.52 -22.90
N LEU A 60 -69.78 -7.56 -22.19
CA LEU A 60 -69.44 -8.96 -22.49
C LEU A 60 -70.35 -9.57 -23.56
N PRO A 61 -69.87 -10.60 -24.28
CA PRO A 61 -70.72 -11.40 -25.17
C PRO A 61 -71.98 -11.95 -24.46
N PRO A 62 -73.16 -12.01 -25.12
CA PRO A 62 -74.43 -12.41 -24.50
C PRO A 62 -74.38 -13.77 -23.80
N GLU A 63 -73.63 -14.73 -24.35
CA GLU A 63 -73.41 -16.06 -23.77
C GLU A 63 -72.81 -16.00 -22.36
N LEU A 64 -71.92 -15.04 -22.11
CA LEU A 64 -71.26 -14.88 -20.82
C LEU A 64 -72.07 -14.03 -19.86
N GLN A 65 -72.86 -13.08 -20.37
CA GLN A 65 -73.86 -12.38 -19.56
C GLN A 65 -74.85 -13.39 -18.96
N LEU A 66 -75.33 -14.35 -19.76
CA LEU A 66 -76.24 -15.41 -19.32
C LEU A 66 -75.61 -16.40 -18.34
N ARG A 67 -74.29 -16.64 -18.43
CA ARG A 67 -73.56 -17.51 -17.48
C ARG A 67 -73.19 -16.83 -16.18
N LEU A 68 -73.08 -15.50 -16.18
CA LEU A 68 -72.71 -14.71 -15.00
C LEU A 68 -73.93 -14.20 -14.20
N LYS A 69 -75.06 -13.92 -14.86
CA LYS A 69 -76.35 -13.57 -14.20
C LYS A 69 -76.81 -14.57 -13.12
N PRO A 70 -76.70 -15.91 -13.30
CA PRO A 70 -77.12 -16.89 -12.29
C PRO A 70 -76.21 -16.91 -11.05
N ILE A 71 -74.94 -16.50 -11.20
CA ILE A 71 -73.94 -16.52 -10.12
C ILE A 71 -74.20 -15.38 -9.12
N GLU A 72 -74.87 -14.31 -9.54
CA GLU A 72 -75.21 -13.17 -8.66
C GLU A 72 -76.37 -13.46 -7.68
N MET A 73 -77.21 -14.46 -7.95
CA MET A 73 -78.37 -14.79 -7.11
C MET A 73 -78.03 -15.66 -5.88
N THR A 74 -76.79 -16.13 -5.74
CA THR A 74 -76.34 -16.94 -4.59
C THR A 74 -75.12 -16.33 -3.90
N VAL A 75 -75.30 -15.13 -3.32
CA VAL A 75 -74.39 -14.61 -2.29
C VAL A 75 -75.17 -14.48 -0.99
N GLN A 76 -75.25 -15.58 -0.24
CA GLN A 76 -75.53 -15.52 1.20
C GLN A 76 -74.45 -14.64 1.85
N GLY A 77 -74.87 -13.70 2.70
CA GLY A 77 -73.98 -12.78 3.42
C GLY A 77 -72.87 -13.52 4.18
N PRO A 78 -71.76 -12.84 4.50
CA PRO A 78 -70.63 -13.48 5.14
C PRO A 78 -71.11 -14.05 6.48
N LYS A 79 -71.19 -15.39 6.57
CA LYS A 79 -71.06 -16.06 7.86
C LYS A 79 -69.82 -15.45 8.52
N PRO A 80 -69.88 -15.04 9.80
CA PRO A 80 -68.68 -14.58 10.47
C PRO A 80 -67.63 -15.65 10.20
N ILE A 81 -66.53 -15.24 9.56
CA ILE A 81 -65.36 -16.09 9.49
C ILE A 81 -64.97 -16.22 10.94
N ALA A 82 -65.47 -17.27 11.61
CA ALA A 82 -64.78 -17.89 12.71
C ALA A 82 -63.37 -17.95 12.18
N CYS A 83 -62.51 -17.13 12.76
CA CYS A 83 -61.11 -17.10 12.44
C CYS A 83 -60.70 -18.57 12.57
N ARG A 84 -60.59 -19.28 11.45
CA ARG A 84 -59.54 -20.26 11.30
C ARG A 84 -58.26 -19.43 11.27
N GLY A 85 -57.96 -18.77 12.40
CA GLY A 85 -56.67 -18.93 12.99
C GLY A 85 -56.40 -20.39 12.79
N ARG A 86 -55.47 -20.68 11.88
CA ARG A 86 -54.78 -21.94 11.94
C ARG A 86 -54.49 -22.03 13.42
N HIS A 87 -55.14 -22.95 14.13
CA HIS A 87 -54.56 -23.42 15.36
C HIS A 87 -53.11 -23.63 14.93
N GLY A 88 -52.19 -22.84 15.49
CA GLY A 88 -50.80 -23.17 15.33
C GLY A 88 -50.78 -24.65 15.66
N ARG A 89 -50.38 -25.50 14.70
CA ARG A 89 -50.28 -26.93 15.00
C ARG A 89 -49.60 -26.99 16.35
N ALA A 90 -50.05 -27.81 17.29
CA ALA A 90 -49.45 -27.88 18.63
C ALA A 90 -47.91 -28.11 18.57
N ASP A 91 -47.45 -28.56 17.40
CA ASP A 91 -46.10 -28.82 16.93
C ASP A 91 -45.48 -27.70 16.05
N LYS A 92 -46.02 -26.48 16.01
CA LYS A 92 -45.40 -25.31 15.36
C LYS A 92 -44.18 -24.89 16.18
N GLY A 93 -43.02 -25.43 15.82
CA GLY A 93 -41.76 -25.27 16.55
C GLY A 93 -41.08 -26.61 16.89
N LYS A 94 -41.78 -27.75 16.78
CA LYS A 94 -41.17 -29.09 16.90
C LYS A 94 -40.83 -29.61 15.50
N LYS A 95 -39.54 -29.79 15.19
CA LYS A 95 -39.10 -30.46 13.94
C LYS A 95 -39.64 -31.90 13.95
N ARG A 96 -40.82 -32.11 13.36
CA ARG A 96 -41.44 -33.45 13.16
C ARG A 96 -40.71 -34.31 12.12
N LEU A 97 -39.77 -33.72 11.38
CA LEU A 97 -39.01 -34.37 10.32
C LEU A 97 -37.53 -34.22 10.63
N ILE A 98 -36.87 -35.35 10.83
CA ILE A 98 -35.50 -35.41 11.29
C ILE A 98 -34.57 -35.46 10.07
N ILE A 99 -34.90 -36.30 9.07
CA ILE A 99 -34.11 -36.45 7.83
C ILE A 99 -34.97 -36.28 6.58
N SER A 100 -35.97 -37.14 6.37
CA SER A 100 -36.93 -37.03 5.26
C SER A 100 -38.26 -37.67 5.66
N ARG A 101 -39.38 -37.21 5.08
CA ARG A 101 -40.72 -37.79 5.36
C ARG A 101 -40.78 -39.28 5.05
N GLN A 102 -40.08 -39.69 3.99
CA GLN A 102 -40.10 -41.07 3.50
C GLN A 102 -39.24 -41.96 4.39
N TRP A 103 -38.05 -41.49 4.80
CA TRP A 103 -37.18 -42.23 5.72
C TRP A 103 -37.80 -42.33 7.11
N ASP A 104 -38.28 -41.21 7.67
CA ASP A 104 -38.86 -41.17 9.03
C ASP A 104 -40.09 -42.08 9.18
N ALA A 105 -40.85 -42.28 8.10
CA ALA A 105 -42.02 -43.16 8.05
C ALA A 105 -41.66 -44.64 7.79
N LEU A 106 -40.53 -44.90 7.13
CA LEU A 106 -40.11 -46.25 6.73
C LEU A 106 -39.38 -47.00 7.87
N VAL A 107 -38.58 -46.29 8.67
CA VAL A 107 -37.76 -46.92 9.71
C VAL A 107 -38.50 -47.05 11.07
N PRO A 108 -38.54 -48.24 11.69
CA PRO A 108 -39.22 -48.51 12.96
C PRO A 108 -38.37 -48.15 14.19
N PHE A 109 -37.53 -47.11 14.09
CA PHE A 109 -36.67 -46.68 15.20
C PHE A 109 -37.40 -45.73 16.16
N ASP A 110 -36.97 -45.70 17.42
CA ASP A 110 -37.42 -44.71 18.40
C ASP A 110 -36.88 -43.31 18.07
N ALA A 111 -37.46 -42.28 18.71
CA ALA A 111 -37.11 -40.89 18.43
C ALA A 111 -35.64 -40.55 18.76
N GLY A 112 -35.04 -41.19 19.77
CA GLY A 112 -33.65 -40.98 20.16
C GLY A 112 -32.67 -41.54 19.13
N THR A 113 -32.94 -42.75 18.65
CA THR A 113 -32.14 -43.38 17.59
C THR A 113 -32.24 -42.61 16.28
N LYS A 114 -33.43 -42.16 15.87
CA LYS A 114 -33.60 -41.32 14.68
C LYS A 114 -32.84 -39.99 14.78
N ALA A 115 -32.86 -39.35 15.95
CA ALA A 115 -32.13 -38.12 16.19
C ALA A 115 -30.60 -38.31 16.11
N LYS A 116 -30.09 -39.44 16.62
CA LYS A 116 -28.66 -39.79 16.55
C LYS A 116 -28.20 -40.00 15.11
N ILE A 117 -28.92 -40.81 14.33
CA ILE A 117 -28.61 -41.05 12.90
C ILE A 117 -28.61 -39.73 12.10
N ALA A 118 -29.51 -38.81 12.43
CA ALA A 118 -29.57 -37.53 11.76
C ALA A 118 -28.41 -36.58 12.12
N GLU A 119 -27.92 -36.60 13.36
CA GLU A 119 -26.75 -35.81 13.74
C GLU A 119 -25.47 -36.42 13.13
N ASP A 120 -25.35 -37.74 13.10
CA ASP A 120 -24.26 -38.44 12.42
C ASP A 120 -24.25 -38.09 10.92
N LEU A 121 -25.42 -38.10 10.27
CA LEU A 121 -25.58 -37.69 8.88
C LEU A 121 -25.19 -36.22 8.65
N LYS A 122 -25.55 -35.31 9.58
CA LYS A 122 -25.11 -33.91 9.48
C LYS A 122 -23.60 -33.81 9.63
N GLN A 123 -22.98 -34.54 10.56
CA GLN A 123 -21.53 -34.55 10.70
C GLN A 123 -20.83 -35.03 9.44
N GLU A 124 -21.36 -36.09 8.81
CA GLU A 124 -20.84 -36.58 7.53
C GLU A 124 -20.95 -35.50 6.43
N ILE A 125 -22.11 -34.84 6.32
CA ILE A 125 -22.30 -33.74 5.35
C ILE A 125 -21.35 -32.58 5.62
N ARG A 126 -21.13 -32.19 6.89
CA ARG A 126 -20.15 -31.18 7.29
C ARG A 126 -18.73 -31.59 6.88
N GLY A 127 -18.37 -32.85 7.13
CA GLY A 127 -17.07 -33.44 6.74
C GLY A 127 -16.84 -33.41 5.24
N LEU A 128 -17.81 -33.86 4.45
CA LEU A 128 -17.77 -33.85 2.99
C LEU A 128 -17.65 -32.43 2.41
N LEU A 129 -18.37 -31.46 2.99
CA LEU A 129 -18.28 -30.05 2.59
C LEU A 129 -16.93 -29.43 2.97
N ALA A 130 -16.41 -29.74 4.16
CA ALA A 130 -15.09 -29.31 4.62
C ALA A 130 -13.94 -29.96 3.84
N ALA A 131 -14.15 -31.14 3.27
CA ALA A 131 -13.24 -31.83 2.35
C ALA A 131 -13.32 -31.29 0.90
N GLY A 132 -14.34 -30.49 0.57
CA GLY A 132 -14.49 -29.85 -0.74
C GLY A 132 -15.27 -30.65 -1.78
N ALA A 133 -15.94 -31.73 -1.39
CA ALA A 133 -16.68 -32.59 -2.30
C ALA A 133 -17.66 -31.80 -3.19
N ALA A 134 -17.75 -32.17 -4.46
CA ALA A 134 -18.72 -31.56 -5.38
C ALA A 134 -20.15 -31.84 -4.92
N TRP A 135 -21.08 -30.93 -5.20
CA TRP A 135 -22.46 -30.99 -4.71
C TRP A 135 -23.19 -32.30 -5.04
N GLY A 136 -22.99 -32.82 -6.26
CA GLY A 136 -23.53 -34.11 -6.67
C GLY A 136 -22.98 -35.27 -5.83
N HIS A 137 -21.68 -35.22 -5.50
CA HIS A 137 -21.03 -36.22 -4.66
C HIS A 137 -21.48 -36.13 -3.20
N VAL A 138 -21.67 -34.92 -2.65
CA VAL A 138 -22.18 -34.76 -1.26
C VAL A 138 -23.53 -35.45 -1.10
N LYS A 139 -24.47 -35.26 -2.05
CA LYS A 139 -25.78 -35.92 -2.00
C LYS A 139 -25.69 -37.44 -2.13
N HIS A 140 -24.85 -37.93 -3.04
CA HIS A 140 -24.68 -39.36 -3.23
C HIS A 140 -24.03 -40.04 -2.03
N LEU A 141 -22.96 -39.48 -1.49
CA LEU A 141 -22.22 -40.02 -0.35
C LEU A 141 -23.06 -39.96 0.93
N ALA A 142 -23.75 -38.84 1.18
CA ALA A 142 -24.64 -38.70 2.34
C ALA A 142 -25.84 -39.68 2.27
N ARG A 143 -26.38 -39.94 1.07
CA ARG A 143 -27.41 -40.97 0.88
C ARG A 143 -26.88 -42.37 1.20
N ASN A 144 -25.68 -42.70 0.71
CA ASN A 144 -25.08 -44.00 0.95
C ASN A 144 -24.75 -44.20 2.44
N PHE A 145 -24.20 -43.17 3.09
CA PHE A 145 -23.98 -43.16 4.54
C PHE A 145 -25.29 -43.40 5.30
N LEU A 146 -26.37 -42.66 4.97
CA LEU A 146 -27.67 -42.86 5.61
C LEU A 146 -28.19 -44.30 5.44
N ALA A 147 -28.03 -44.90 4.26
CA ALA A 147 -28.44 -46.27 3.99
C ALA A 147 -27.62 -47.30 4.79
N GLU A 148 -26.30 -47.11 4.87
CA GLU A 148 -25.38 -47.98 5.62
C GLU A 148 -25.61 -47.87 7.13
N THR A 149 -25.72 -46.65 7.66
CA THR A 149 -26.03 -46.42 9.07
C THR A 149 -27.40 -47.01 9.42
N THR A 150 -28.42 -46.81 8.58
CA THR A 150 -29.74 -47.40 8.82
C THR A 150 -29.71 -48.94 8.86
N ARG A 151 -28.86 -49.56 8.02
CA ARG A 151 -28.65 -51.03 8.02
C ARG A 151 -27.86 -51.51 9.23
N SER A 152 -26.87 -50.75 9.71
CA SER A 152 -26.07 -51.12 10.88
C SER A 152 -26.87 -51.06 12.19
N TRP A 153 -27.89 -50.19 12.25
CA TRP A 153 -28.89 -50.18 13.32
C TRP A 153 -29.94 -51.31 13.20
N GLY A 154 -29.76 -52.25 12.27
CA GLY A 154 -30.54 -53.49 12.19
C GLY A 154 -31.76 -53.44 11.26
N PHE A 155 -31.99 -52.35 10.53
CA PHE A 155 -33.11 -52.28 9.57
C PHE A 155 -32.71 -52.86 8.22
N ARG A 156 -33.31 -54.00 7.84
CA ARG A 156 -33.17 -54.61 6.52
C ARG A 156 -34.50 -54.51 5.76
N PRO A 157 -34.55 -53.71 4.67
CA PRO A 157 -35.78 -53.50 3.91
C PRO A 157 -36.06 -54.68 2.96
N ASN A 158 -37.33 -55.05 2.83
CA ASN A 158 -37.78 -56.10 1.91
C ASN A 158 -37.71 -55.66 0.43
N ASP A 159 -37.76 -54.35 0.16
CA ASP A 159 -37.58 -53.75 -1.17
C ASP A 159 -36.37 -52.78 -1.15
N PRO A 160 -35.22 -53.19 -1.69
CA PRO A 160 -34.03 -52.35 -1.77
C PRO A 160 -34.23 -51.04 -2.56
N ALA A 161 -35.07 -51.04 -3.59
CA ALA A 161 -35.26 -49.88 -4.47
C ALA A 161 -36.04 -48.77 -3.77
N SER A 162 -37.15 -49.11 -3.11
CA SER A 162 -37.93 -48.17 -2.31
C SER A 162 -37.14 -47.62 -1.12
N PHE A 163 -36.24 -48.42 -0.54
CA PHE A 163 -35.36 -47.99 0.54
C PHE A 163 -34.31 -46.97 0.10
N GLU A 164 -33.66 -47.20 -1.04
CA GLU A 164 -32.69 -46.24 -1.59
C GLU A 164 -33.35 -44.90 -1.95
N GLN A 165 -34.60 -44.94 -2.43
CA GLN A 165 -35.39 -43.75 -2.69
C GLN A 165 -35.75 -43.00 -1.40
N ALA A 166 -36.11 -43.73 -0.33
CA ALA A 166 -36.41 -43.15 0.98
C ALA A 166 -35.19 -42.49 1.64
N CYS A 167 -33.98 -43.03 1.40
CA CYS A 167 -32.71 -42.46 1.89
C CYS A 167 -32.25 -41.21 1.10
N SER A 168 -33.04 -40.71 0.16
CA SER A 168 -32.71 -39.49 -0.59
C SER A 168 -32.61 -38.27 0.32
N ILE A 169 -31.49 -37.54 0.19
CA ILE A 169 -31.17 -36.40 1.05
C ILE A 169 -31.81 -35.11 0.51
N PRO A 170 -32.68 -34.44 1.29
CA PRO A 170 -33.26 -33.16 0.89
C PRO A 170 -32.19 -32.08 0.75
N TRP A 171 -32.35 -31.19 -0.24
CA TRP A 171 -31.44 -30.06 -0.43
C TRP A 171 -31.37 -29.14 0.79
N THR A 172 -32.48 -28.97 1.51
CA THR A 172 -32.55 -28.12 2.71
C THR A 172 -31.51 -28.52 3.75
N LEU A 173 -31.32 -29.82 3.98
CA LEU A 173 -30.39 -30.35 4.96
C LEU A 173 -28.92 -30.11 4.56
N VAL A 174 -28.61 -30.13 3.27
CA VAL A 174 -27.28 -29.77 2.74
C VAL A 174 -27.06 -28.24 2.76
N SER A 175 -28.08 -27.46 2.43
CA SER A 175 -27.98 -26.00 2.36
C SER A 175 -27.78 -25.35 3.73
N GLU A 176 -28.37 -25.91 4.80
CA GLU A 176 -28.17 -25.46 6.19
C GLU A 176 -26.70 -25.56 6.60
N GLU A 177 -26.00 -26.61 6.15
CA GLU A 177 -24.60 -26.91 6.50
C GLU A 177 -23.57 -26.35 5.49
N MET A 178 -24.03 -25.66 4.45
CA MET A 178 -23.20 -25.16 3.34
C MET A 178 -22.03 -24.29 3.79
N HIS A 179 -22.18 -23.57 4.90
CA HIS A 179 -21.17 -22.68 5.45
C HIS A 179 -19.88 -23.41 5.87
N TYR A 180 -19.92 -24.72 6.13
CA TYR A 180 -18.72 -25.54 6.42
C TYR A 180 -17.81 -25.72 5.20
N ARG A 181 -18.29 -25.46 3.98
CA ARG A 181 -17.44 -25.42 2.78
C ARG A 181 -16.36 -24.33 2.86
N LYS A 182 -16.55 -23.32 3.71
CA LYS A 182 -15.52 -22.32 4.04
C LYS A 182 -14.26 -22.95 4.61
N VAL A 183 -14.35 -24.11 5.28
CA VAL A 183 -13.19 -24.86 5.80
C VAL A 183 -12.34 -25.38 4.64
N HIS A 184 -12.96 -25.96 3.61
CA HIS A 184 -12.26 -26.38 2.40
C HIS A 184 -11.61 -25.17 1.71
N GLN A 185 -12.36 -24.09 1.51
CA GLN A 185 -11.83 -22.85 0.91
C GLN A 185 -10.63 -22.31 1.70
N PHE A 186 -10.71 -22.29 3.02
CA PHE A 186 -9.63 -21.87 3.91
C PHE A 186 -8.39 -22.78 3.78
N ARG A 187 -8.56 -24.11 3.82
CA ARG A 187 -7.46 -25.08 3.67
C ARG A 187 -6.81 -25.05 2.29
N THR A 188 -7.61 -24.85 1.24
CA THR A 188 -7.11 -24.75 -0.14
C THR A 188 -6.36 -23.45 -0.38
N ASN A 189 -6.79 -22.34 0.25
CA ASN A 189 -6.17 -21.03 0.05
C ASN A 189 -5.00 -20.75 1.02
N ARG A 190 -4.99 -21.37 2.21
CA ARG A 190 -3.90 -21.26 3.20
C ARG A 190 -3.36 -22.66 3.45
N ASN A 191 -2.13 -22.94 3.02
CA ASN A 191 -1.42 -24.18 3.34
C ASN A 191 -1.54 -24.46 4.85
N ALA A 192 -2.42 -25.37 5.26
CA ALA A 192 -2.25 -26.12 6.49
C ALA A 192 -1.95 -27.56 6.03
N PRO A 193 -0.82 -28.16 6.46
CA PRO A 193 -0.68 -29.60 6.29
C PRO A 193 -1.90 -30.23 6.96
N ASP A 194 -2.55 -31.13 6.24
CA ASP A 194 -3.40 -32.12 6.86
C ASP A 194 -2.55 -32.74 7.99
N LEU A 195 -3.08 -32.82 9.21
CA LEU A 195 -2.37 -33.35 10.39
C LEU A 195 -2.06 -34.88 10.26
N GLY A 196 -1.86 -35.39 9.05
CA GLY A 196 -1.68 -36.81 8.77
C GLY A 196 -1.08 -37.19 7.40
N ARG A 197 -0.53 -36.26 6.59
CA ARG A 197 0.26 -36.66 5.40
C ARG A 197 1.61 -35.98 5.37
N THR A 198 2.66 -36.80 5.50
CA THR A 198 4.06 -36.41 5.37
C THR A 198 4.35 -35.91 3.95
N ALA A 199 4.95 -34.73 3.86
CA ALA A 199 5.33 -34.06 2.63
C ALA A 199 6.60 -34.66 2.04
N CYS A 200 6.48 -35.80 1.32
CA CYS A 200 7.65 -36.43 0.68
C CYS A 200 7.66 -36.39 -0.86
N ASP A 201 6.54 -36.12 -1.55
CA ASP A 201 6.47 -36.45 -3.00
C ASP A 201 6.29 -35.28 -3.99
N LEU A 202 6.56 -34.03 -3.60
CA LEU A 202 6.51 -32.88 -4.54
C LEU A 202 7.83 -32.11 -4.58
N GLN A 203 8.36 -31.90 -5.79
CA GLN A 203 9.57 -31.10 -6.03
C GLN A 203 9.42 -29.68 -5.41
N PRO A 204 10.41 -29.20 -4.61
CA PRO A 204 10.30 -27.94 -3.85
C PRO A 204 10.01 -26.68 -4.68
N ALA A 205 10.40 -26.64 -5.96
CA ALA A 205 10.26 -25.46 -6.81
C ALA A 205 8.81 -25.25 -7.32
N ALA A 206 8.14 -26.31 -7.77
CA ALA A 206 6.74 -26.26 -8.22
C ALA A 206 5.78 -25.95 -7.05
N TRP A 207 6.14 -26.42 -5.85
CA TRP A 207 5.44 -26.12 -4.60
C TRP A 207 5.51 -24.63 -4.23
N ARG A 208 6.68 -23.99 -4.28
CA ARG A 208 6.83 -22.54 -4.01
C ARG A 208 6.02 -21.68 -4.98
N GLN A 209 5.96 -22.08 -6.25
CA GLN A 209 5.25 -21.31 -7.28
C GLN A 209 3.72 -21.43 -7.11
N SER A 210 3.23 -22.61 -6.74
CA SER A 210 1.80 -22.84 -6.46
C SER A 210 1.35 -22.19 -5.16
N ALA A 211 2.21 -22.16 -4.13
CA ALA A 211 1.93 -21.47 -2.86
C ALA A 211 1.79 -19.95 -3.05
N ARG A 212 2.62 -19.34 -3.89
CA ARG A 212 2.53 -17.90 -4.23
C ARG A 212 1.22 -17.51 -4.91
N LEU A 213 0.60 -18.40 -5.68
CA LEU A 213 -0.65 -18.11 -6.41
C LEU A 213 -1.92 -18.27 -5.55
N ARG A 214 -1.87 -19.02 -4.44
CA ARG A 214 -3.07 -19.36 -3.63
C ARG A 214 -3.29 -18.49 -2.40
N GLN A 215 -2.21 -17.92 -1.86
CA GLN A 215 -2.24 -16.99 -0.73
C GLN A 215 -3.04 -15.69 -1.00
N PRO A 216 -3.00 -15.09 -2.22
CA PRO A 216 -3.82 -13.92 -2.56
C PRO A 216 -5.34 -14.18 -2.50
N ALA A 217 -5.78 -15.38 -2.91
CA ALA A 217 -7.21 -15.73 -2.93
C ALA A 217 -7.82 -15.82 -1.52
N TYR A 218 -7.00 -16.18 -0.51
CA TYR A 218 -7.41 -16.09 0.89
C TYR A 218 -7.54 -14.63 1.34
N GLU A 219 -6.54 -13.80 1.02
CA GLU A 219 -6.49 -12.39 1.40
C GLU A 219 -7.68 -11.59 0.86
N ASP A 220 -8.14 -11.91 -0.35
CA ASP A 220 -9.34 -11.33 -0.98
C ASP A 220 -10.65 -11.64 -0.23
N SER A 221 -10.75 -12.82 0.39
CA SER A 221 -11.95 -13.27 1.10
C SER A 221 -12.04 -12.80 2.56
N ARG A 222 -10.99 -12.14 3.07
CA ARG A 222 -10.91 -11.74 4.47
C ARG A 222 -11.87 -10.58 4.78
N PRO A 223 -12.64 -10.62 5.89
CA PRO A 223 -13.44 -9.48 6.33
C PRO A 223 -12.53 -8.30 6.71
N ARG A 224 -12.86 -7.11 6.22
CA ARG A 224 -12.06 -5.88 6.41
C ARG A 224 -12.89 -4.81 7.12
N GLY A 225 -12.23 -4.04 7.98
CA GLY A 225 -12.85 -2.85 8.57
C GLY A 225 -13.17 -1.82 7.48
N ARG A 226 -14.32 -1.17 7.58
CA ARG A 226 -14.68 -0.06 6.69
C ARG A 226 -13.80 1.14 7.01
N ARG A 227 -13.19 1.72 5.97
CA ARG A 227 -12.40 2.96 6.09
C ARG A 227 -13.25 4.13 5.58
N SER A 228 -13.22 5.25 6.29
CA SER A 228 -13.92 6.49 5.92
C SER A 228 -12.90 7.58 5.60
N ILE A 229 -13.26 8.46 4.67
CA ILE A 229 -12.50 9.68 4.33
C ILE A 229 -13.07 10.92 5.03
N GLU A 230 -14.13 10.75 5.82
CA GLU A 230 -14.83 11.85 6.48
C GLU A 230 -13.92 12.54 7.51
N GLY A 231 -13.76 13.86 7.35
CA GLY A 231 -12.88 14.67 8.19
C GLY A 231 -11.41 14.70 7.78
N MET A 232 -10.99 13.92 6.78
CA MET A 232 -9.61 13.97 6.27
C MET A 232 -9.35 15.27 5.50
N ARG A 233 -8.15 15.81 5.65
CA ARG A 233 -7.68 16.95 4.86
C ARG A 233 -6.92 16.49 3.61
N PRO A 234 -6.92 17.27 2.51
CA PRO A 234 -6.06 16.96 1.37
C PRO A 234 -4.61 16.81 1.81
N MET A 235 -3.94 15.81 1.26
CA MET A 235 -2.53 15.49 1.56
C MET A 235 -2.26 15.10 3.02
N GLU A 236 -3.31 14.75 3.79
CA GLU A 236 -3.15 14.13 5.10
C GLU A 236 -2.52 12.74 4.95
N LEU A 237 -3.01 11.97 3.97
CA LEU A 237 -2.55 10.63 3.66
C LEU A 237 -2.49 10.41 2.15
N VAL A 238 -1.28 10.23 1.64
CA VAL A 238 -1.01 9.91 0.25
C VAL A 238 -0.57 8.45 0.12
N VAL A 239 -1.17 7.73 -0.81
CA VAL A 239 -0.84 6.33 -1.09
C VAL A 239 -0.04 6.27 -2.39
N GLY A 240 1.21 5.81 -2.32
CA GLY A 240 2.07 5.64 -3.49
C GLY A 240 2.13 4.18 -3.95
N ASP A 241 2.05 3.95 -5.26
CA ASP A 241 2.27 2.63 -5.85
C ASP A 241 2.75 2.70 -7.31
N VAL A 242 3.38 1.62 -7.79
CA VAL A 242 3.84 1.48 -9.19
C VAL A 242 2.97 0.44 -9.89
N HIS A 243 2.32 0.85 -10.99
CA HIS A 243 1.44 -0.03 -11.76
C HIS A 243 1.87 -0.11 -13.23
N PRO A 244 2.16 -1.29 -13.77
CA PRO A 244 2.27 -1.45 -15.23
C PRO A 244 0.93 -1.13 -15.91
N ILE A 245 0.93 -0.38 -17.01
CA ILE A 245 -0.28 -0.03 -17.75
C ILE A 245 -0.56 -1.04 -18.87
N ASP A 246 -1.81 -1.42 -19.03
CA ASP A 246 -2.29 -2.34 -20.07
C ASP A 246 -2.50 -1.70 -21.46
N ILE A 247 -1.54 -0.92 -21.95
CA ILE A 247 -1.54 -0.36 -23.31
C ILE A 247 -0.26 -0.80 -24.03
N HIS A 248 -0.42 -1.44 -25.19
CA HIS A 248 0.68 -1.72 -26.11
C HIS A 248 1.17 -0.44 -26.80
N LEU A 249 2.46 -0.20 -26.69
CA LEU A 249 3.19 0.91 -27.31
C LEU A 249 4.29 0.37 -28.22
N THR A 250 4.69 1.16 -29.21
CA THR A 250 5.78 0.84 -30.13
C THR A 250 7.06 1.55 -29.69
N ARG A 251 8.14 0.79 -29.53
CA ARG A 251 9.49 1.33 -29.27
C ARG A 251 10.13 1.86 -30.56
N ALA A 252 11.22 2.61 -30.42
CA ALA A 252 12.01 3.09 -31.55
C ALA A 252 12.55 1.96 -32.46
N ASP A 253 12.79 0.76 -31.90
CA ASP A 253 13.23 -0.44 -32.65
C ASP A 253 12.07 -1.22 -33.30
N GLY A 254 10.83 -0.74 -33.19
CA GLY A 254 9.63 -1.38 -33.72
C GLY A 254 9.05 -2.49 -32.83
N SER A 255 9.68 -2.81 -31.69
CA SER A 255 9.16 -3.81 -30.76
C SER A 255 8.05 -3.25 -29.86
N ILE A 256 7.22 -4.13 -29.30
CA ILE A 256 6.09 -3.75 -28.44
C ILE A 256 6.53 -3.65 -26.97
N CYS A 257 6.08 -2.60 -26.28
CA CYS A 257 6.28 -2.39 -24.86
C CYS A 257 4.98 -1.99 -24.14
N THR A 258 5.04 -1.98 -22.81
CA THR A 258 4.02 -1.38 -21.94
C THR A 258 4.74 -0.39 -21.03
N ALA A 259 4.12 0.77 -20.80
CA ALA A 259 4.63 1.75 -19.85
C ALA A 259 4.33 1.32 -18.40
N LYS A 260 5.12 1.83 -17.46
CA LYS A 260 4.82 1.76 -16.02
C LYS A 260 4.39 3.14 -15.54
N LEU A 261 3.39 3.16 -14.68
CA LEU A 261 2.85 4.33 -14.00
C LEU A 261 3.38 4.37 -12.57
N ILE A 262 3.96 5.50 -12.18
CA ILE A 262 4.25 5.81 -10.78
C ILE A 262 3.15 6.73 -10.31
N GLY A 263 2.32 6.30 -9.35
CA GLY A 263 1.15 7.05 -8.91
C GLY A 263 1.16 7.34 -7.42
N PHE A 264 0.70 8.54 -7.06
CA PHE A 264 0.46 9.02 -5.71
C PHE A 264 -0.98 9.49 -5.58
N LEU A 265 -1.80 8.75 -4.84
CA LEU A 265 -3.21 9.03 -4.61
C LEU A 265 -3.39 9.77 -3.29
N ASP A 266 -3.92 10.99 -3.34
CA ASP A 266 -4.44 11.68 -2.16
C ASP A 266 -5.76 11.03 -1.74
N TRP A 267 -5.76 10.36 -0.59
CA TRP A 267 -6.91 9.56 -0.16
C TRP A 267 -8.12 10.43 0.20
N ALA A 268 -7.90 11.65 0.70
CA ALA A 268 -9.00 12.54 1.11
C ALA A 268 -9.83 13.00 -0.09
N THR A 269 -9.16 13.38 -1.19
CA THR A 269 -9.82 13.95 -2.38
C THR A 269 -10.03 12.94 -3.51
N GLY A 270 -9.28 11.84 -3.52
CA GLY A 270 -9.23 10.90 -4.64
C GLY A 270 -8.44 11.40 -5.85
N ARG A 271 -7.75 12.54 -5.73
CA ARG A 271 -6.85 13.06 -6.78
C ARG A 271 -5.58 12.23 -6.85
N VAL A 272 -5.05 12.08 -8.05
CA VAL A 272 -3.83 11.31 -8.32
C VAL A 272 -2.81 12.20 -9.01
N TRP A 273 -1.62 12.25 -8.45
CA TRP A 273 -0.41 12.70 -9.13
C TRP A 273 0.30 11.48 -9.69
N CYS A 274 0.74 11.53 -10.94
CA CYS A 274 1.46 10.40 -11.52
C CYS A 274 2.36 10.81 -12.68
N ASP A 275 3.28 9.91 -13.01
CA ASP A 275 4.10 10.01 -14.22
C ASP A 275 4.30 8.62 -14.86
N LEU A 276 4.63 8.63 -16.15
CA LEU A 276 4.78 7.45 -16.99
C LEU A 276 6.23 7.20 -17.34
N ILE A 277 6.63 5.93 -17.36
CA ILE A 277 7.96 5.52 -17.79
C ILE A 277 7.85 4.32 -18.72
N ALA A 278 8.34 4.48 -19.95
CA ALA A 278 8.60 3.39 -20.87
C ALA A 278 10.10 3.04 -20.88
N PHE A 279 10.41 1.76 -21.07
CA PHE A 279 11.79 1.27 -21.13
C PHE A 279 12.11 0.76 -22.54
N ASP A 280 13.22 1.22 -23.09
CA ASP A 280 13.73 0.76 -24.39
C ASP A 280 14.15 -0.71 -24.35
N THR A 281 14.64 -1.18 -23.20
CA THR A 281 15.03 -2.56 -22.97
C THR A 281 14.28 -3.16 -21.80
N ARG A 282 14.58 -4.41 -21.41
CA ARG A 282 14.00 -4.99 -20.18
C ARG A 282 14.48 -4.17 -18.98
N GLY A 283 13.60 -3.31 -18.47
CA GLY A 283 13.85 -2.44 -17.33
C GLY A 283 12.68 -2.41 -16.36
N GLY A 284 12.93 -1.90 -15.16
CA GLY A 284 11.92 -1.65 -14.14
C GLY A 284 12.12 -0.27 -13.54
N VAL A 285 11.04 0.27 -12.98
CA VAL A 285 11.08 1.51 -12.19
C VAL A 285 12.11 1.33 -11.10
N ASN A 286 12.98 2.32 -10.95
CA ASN A 286 14.00 2.35 -9.91
C ASN A 286 13.67 3.45 -8.89
N ASN A 287 14.49 3.54 -7.86
CA ASN A 287 14.28 4.48 -6.76
C ASN A 287 14.38 5.96 -7.20
N ARG A 288 15.30 6.30 -8.10
CA ARG A 288 15.41 7.65 -8.67
C ARG A 288 14.12 8.08 -9.33
N ASP A 289 13.53 7.21 -10.13
CA ASP A 289 12.30 7.50 -10.87
C ASP A 289 11.16 7.89 -9.91
N VAL A 290 10.98 7.12 -8.83
CA VAL A 290 9.95 7.39 -7.83
C VAL A 290 10.23 8.69 -7.05
N ILE A 291 11.49 8.95 -6.70
CA ILE A 291 11.90 10.21 -6.04
C ILE A 291 11.55 11.42 -6.91
N GLU A 292 11.82 11.36 -8.22
CA GLU A 292 11.56 12.49 -9.12
C GLU A 292 10.07 12.78 -9.27
N VAL A 293 9.24 11.73 -9.42
CA VAL A 293 7.79 11.89 -9.49
C VAL A 293 7.23 12.41 -8.15
N PHE A 294 7.75 11.93 -7.03
CA PHE A 294 7.40 12.41 -5.70
C PHE A 294 7.81 13.88 -5.50
N ALA A 295 9.03 14.25 -5.85
CA ALA A 295 9.52 15.63 -5.76
C ALA A 295 8.68 16.59 -6.60
N ALA A 296 8.28 16.18 -7.80
CA ALA A 296 7.38 16.96 -8.65
C ALA A 296 5.98 17.16 -8.02
N MET A 297 5.44 16.14 -7.34
CA MET A 297 4.18 16.27 -6.58
C MET A 297 4.31 17.28 -5.44
N VAL A 298 5.41 17.18 -4.69
CA VAL A 298 5.68 18.01 -3.51
C VAL A 298 5.91 19.47 -3.86
N GLU A 299 6.53 19.75 -5.02
CA GLU A 299 6.70 21.10 -5.54
C GLU A 299 5.38 21.71 -6.04
N HIS A 300 4.43 20.87 -6.49
CA HIS A 300 3.22 21.34 -7.13
C HIS A 300 2.21 21.95 -6.14
N PRO A 301 1.75 23.20 -6.33
CA PRO A 301 0.92 23.93 -5.37
C PRO A 301 -0.49 23.34 -5.18
N ALA A 302 -0.98 22.52 -6.12
CA ALA A 302 -2.26 21.82 -5.97
C ALA A 302 -2.15 20.47 -5.23
N PHE A 303 -0.95 20.05 -4.84
CA PHE A 303 -0.70 18.84 -4.05
C PHE A 303 0.17 19.22 -2.86
N GLY A 304 1.49 19.33 -3.03
CA GLY A 304 2.41 19.69 -1.97
C GLY A 304 2.90 18.49 -1.15
N LEU A 305 3.48 18.78 0.00
CA LEU A 305 4.09 17.83 0.91
C LEU A 305 3.01 17.07 1.74
N PRO A 306 2.95 15.73 1.67
CA PRO A 306 2.01 14.98 2.47
C PRO A 306 2.37 14.96 3.96
N GLU A 307 1.36 14.79 4.82
CA GLU A 307 1.51 14.53 6.26
C GLU A 307 1.93 13.07 6.49
N THR A 308 1.31 12.14 5.77
CA THR A 308 1.66 10.71 5.80
C THR A 308 1.79 10.16 4.38
N LEU A 309 2.90 9.49 4.10
CA LEU A 309 3.14 8.75 2.86
C LEU A 309 3.02 7.26 3.14
N TYR A 310 2.03 6.61 2.53
CA TYR A 310 1.80 5.17 2.62
C TYR A 310 2.24 4.48 1.33
N ILE A 311 3.23 3.60 1.41
CA ILE A 311 3.88 2.98 0.24
C ILE A 311 4.14 1.50 0.48
N ASP A 312 4.38 0.76 -0.58
CA ASP A 312 4.75 -0.65 -0.48
C ASP A 312 6.22 -0.84 -0.04
N ASN A 313 6.55 -2.03 0.47
CA ASN A 313 7.93 -2.46 0.78
C ASN A 313 8.76 -2.79 -0.49
N GLY A 314 8.34 -2.30 -1.66
CA GLY A 314 9.06 -2.50 -2.92
C GLY A 314 10.47 -1.91 -2.84
N LYS A 315 11.42 -2.50 -3.58
CA LYS A 315 12.80 -1.97 -3.65
C LYS A 315 12.82 -0.55 -4.25
N GLU A 316 11.82 -0.22 -5.07
CA GLU A 316 11.64 1.12 -5.64
C GLU A 316 11.44 2.20 -4.56
N TYR A 317 10.89 1.83 -3.40
CA TYR A 317 10.56 2.75 -2.30
C TYR A 317 11.65 2.85 -1.21
N GLY A 318 12.83 2.28 -1.44
CA GLY A 318 13.91 2.27 -0.44
C GLY A 318 14.42 3.65 0.00
N PHE A 319 13.99 4.76 -0.62
CA PHE A 319 14.33 6.11 -0.17
C PHE A 319 13.54 6.55 1.06
N ALA A 320 12.39 5.92 1.29
CA ALA A 320 11.46 6.38 2.30
C ALA A 320 11.97 6.18 3.73
N THR A 321 12.96 5.31 3.93
CA THR A 321 13.68 5.20 5.20
C THR A 321 14.40 6.49 5.57
N TYR A 322 14.90 7.25 4.58
CA TYR A 322 15.56 8.53 4.83
C TYR A 322 14.58 9.67 5.14
N LEU A 323 13.30 9.50 4.80
CA LEU A 323 12.25 10.48 5.06
C LEU A 323 11.71 10.37 6.50
N ASP A 324 11.69 9.17 7.08
CA ASP A 324 11.19 8.92 8.45
C ASP A 324 12.16 9.47 9.53
N ASP A 325 13.47 9.35 9.27
CA ASP A 325 14.54 9.96 10.10
C ASP A 325 14.64 11.48 9.93
N ALA A 326 14.03 12.05 8.88
CA ALA A 326 13.96 13.48 8.64
C ALA A 326 12.77 14.11 9.39
N THR A 327 12.63 13.80 10.68
CA THR A 327 11.46 14.06 11.54
C THR A 327 11.11 15.55 11.72
N THR A 328 11.82 16.43 11.06
CA THR A 328 11.31 17.72 10.63
C THR A 328 11.98 18.02 9.29
N LEU A 329 11.23 18.20 8.20
CA LEU A 329 11.77 18.68 6.91
C LEU A 329 12.27 20.15 7.01
N THR A 330 12.55 20.63 8.22
CA THR A 330 13.43 21.77 8.48
C THR A 330 14.87 21.29 8.31
N LEU A 331 15.32 21.18 7.06
CA LEU A 331 16.74 21.25 6.77
C LEU A 331 17.23 22.65 7.21
N PRO A 332 18.19 22.77 8.15
CA PRO A 332 18.68 24.08 8.58
C PRO A 332 19.25 24.87 7.40
N GLY A 333 18.61 26.00 7.06
CA GLY A 333 18.86 26.79 5.85
C GLY A 333 17.62 26.97 4.95
N PHE A 334 16.58 26.16 5.13
CA PHE A 334 15.29 26.29 4.44
C PHE A 334 14.24 26.83 5.42
N ARG A 335 13.56 27.93 5.04
CA ARG A 335 12.55 28.61 5.87
C ARG A 335 11.15 28.23 5.39
N GLY A 336 10.31 27.71 6.28
CA GLY A 336 8.91 27.35 5.97
C GLY A 336 8.16 26.87 7.22
N PRO A 337 6.82 26.71 7.16
CA PRO A 337 6.06 26.13 8.25
C PRO A 337 6.52 24.68 8.49
N GLY A 338 6.97 24.38 9.72
CA GLY A 338 7.44 23.04 10.06
C GLY A 338 6.30 22.01 9.91
N ARG A 339 6.52 20.99 9.07
CA ARG A 339 5.62 19.83 8.91
C ARG A 339 6.45 18.57 9.00
N SER A 340 6.10 17.70 9.95
CA SER A 340 6.67 16.35 10.03
C SER A 340 5.92 15.45 9.06
N MET A 341 6.63 14.79 8.16
CA MET A 341 6.07 13.74 7.30
C MET A 341 6.33 12.38 7.95
N ARG A 342 5.32 11.51 7.99
CA ARG A 342 5.47 10.12 8.44
C ARG A 342 5.45 9.18 7.24
N VAL A 343 6.37 8.20 7.21
CA VAL A 343 6.31 7.12 6.23
C VAL A 343 5.67 5.89 6.86
N VAL A 344 4.67 5.31 6.20
CA VAL A 344 4.04 4.06 6.62
C VAL A 344 4.22 3.02 5.53
N ASN A 345 4.99 1.98 5.84
CA ASN A 345 5.18 0.87 4.94
C ASN A 345 4.02 -0.14 5.05
N ALA A 346 3.52 -0.60 3.91
CA ALA A 346 2.47 -1.61 3.87
C ALA A 346 2.95 -2.93 4.50
N LEU A 347 2.04 -3.69 5.13
CA LEU A 347 2.36 -5.07 5.50
C LEU A 347 2.52 -5.91 4.22
N PRO A 348 3.45 -6.89 4.21
CA PRO A 348 3.59 -7.81 3.08
C PRO A 348 2.25 -8.44 2.69
N TYR A 349 1.97 -8.51 1.38
CA TYR A 349 0.77 -9.13 0.80
C TYR A 349 -0.56 -8.47 1.19
N ASN A 350 -0.58 -7.18 1.52
CA ASN A 350 -1.81 -6.43 1.81
C ASN A 350 -2.25 -5.52 0.65
N ALA A 351 -1.96 -5.93 -0.58
CA ALA A 351 -2.26 -5.24 -1.83
C ALA A 351 -3.72 -4.72 -1.90
N PRO A 352 -4.77 -5.55 -1.64
CA PRO A 352 -6.17 -5.10 -1.70
C PRO A 352 -6.57 -4.05 -0.63
N ALA A 353 -5.72 -3.79 0.35
CA ALA A 353 -5.93 -2.73 1.33
C ALA A 353 -5.41 -1.37 0.84
N LYS A 354 -4.75 -1.28 -0.32
CA LYS A 354 -4.31 -0.02 -0.92
C LYS A 354 -5.43 0.55 -1.82
N PRO A 355 -5.98 1.72 -1.52
CA PRO A 355 -7.01 2.34 -2.37
C PRO A 355 -6.53 2.61 -3.80
N ILE A 356 -5.24 2.86 -3.99
CA ILE A 356 -4.66 3.15 -5.31
C ILE A 356 -4.70 1.95 -6.26
N GLU A 357 -4.60 0.71 -5.77
CA GLU A 357 -4.74 -0.47 -6.63
C GLU A 357 -6.14 -0.57 -7.25
N ARG A 358 -7.16 -0.29 -6.44
CA ARG A 358 -8.53 -0.17 -6.95
C ARG A 358 -8.65 0.96 -7.97
N TRP A 359 -8.00 2.10 -7.69
CA TRP A 359 -7.99 3.21 -8.63
C TRP A 359 -7.37 2.82 -9.98
N PHE A 360 -6.24 2.11 -10.01
CA PHE A 360 -5.65 1.64 -11.27
C PHE A 360 -6.64 0.78 -12.06
N GLY A 361 -7.28 -0.19 -11.41
CA GLY A 361 -8.27 -1.05 -12.08
C GLY A 361 -9.50 -0.27 -12.59
N ASP A 362 -10.03 0.67 -11.80
CA ASP A 362 -11.13 1.53 -12.20
C ASP A 362 -10.71 2.48 -13.36
N PHE A 363 -9.48 3.00 -13.34
CA PHE A 363 -8.97 3.89 -14.37
C PHE A 363 -8.71 3.15 -15.69
N GLU A 364 -8.08 1.97 -15.64
CA GLU A 364 -7.84 1.13 -16.81
C GLU A 364 -9.16 0.69 -17.47
N SER A 365 -10.11 0.19 -16.67
CA SER A 365 -11.37 -0.34 -17.20
C SER A 365 -12.30 0.72 -17.77
N ARG A 366 -12.29 1.96 -17.25
CA ARG A 366 -13.23 3.02 -17.67
C ARG A 366 -12.65 4.02 -18.65
N TYR A 367 -11.34 4.29 -18.56
CA TYR A 367 -10.69 5.32 -19.37
C TYR A 367 -9.72 4.71 -20.37
N LEU A 368 -8.78 3.85 -19.95
CA LEU A 368 -7.80 3.30 -20.89
C LEU A 368 -8.39 2.27 -21.86
N SER A 369 -9.48 1.60 -21.48
CA SER A 369 -10.20 0.65 -22.34
C SER A 369 -10.80 1.28 -23.60
N THR A 370 -10.95 2.61 -23.65
CA THR A 370 -11.41 3.32 -24.84
C THR A 370 -10.31 3.58 -25.86
N LEU A 371 -9.04 3.39 -25.47
CA LEU A 371 -7.90 3.64 -26.34
C LEU A 371 -7.52 2.38 -27.14
N PRO A 372 -7.00 2.54 -28.38
CA PRO A 372 -6.37 1.43 -29.08
C PRO A 372 -5.14 0.93 -28.30
N GLY A 373 -4.73 -0.31 -28.53
CA GLY A 373 -3.61 -0.92 -27.79
C GLY A 373 -3.97 -1.52 -26.43
N TRP A 374 -5.22 -1.40 -25.95
CA TRP A 374 -5.59 -1.95 -24.64
C TRP A 374 -5.65 -3.49 -24.61
N ILE A 375 -4.98 -4.09 -23.61
CA ILE A 375 -4.80 -5.55 -23.49
C ILE A 375 -5.51 -6.21 -22.29
N ALA A 376 -6.22 -5.44 -21.47
CA ALA A 376 -7.08 -5.93 -20.39
C ALA A 376 -6.42 -7.00 -19.48
N GLY A 377 -5.20 -6.76 -19.02
CA GLY A 377 -4.45 -7.63 -18.10
C GLY A 377 -3.79 -8.85 -18.75
N ASN A 378 -3.93 -9.07 -20.06
CA ASN A 378 -3.45 -10.28 -20.75
C ASN A 378 -1.98 -10.19 -21.19
N ARG A 379 -1.07 -9.74 -20.31
CA ARG A 379 0.35 -9.53 -20.65
C ARG A 379 1.14 -10.81 -20.98
N MET A 380 0.67 -11.97 -20.52
CA MET A 380 1.42 -13.24 -20.54
C MET A 380 0.69 -14.37 -21.29
N ASN A 381 -0.46 -14.08 -21.92
CA ASN A 381 -1.32 -15.13 -22.46
C ASN A 381 -0.87 -15.52 -23.88
N LYS A 382 0.11 -16.43 -23.99
CA LYS A 382 0.57 -17.07 -25.25
C LYS A 382 -0.57 -17.65 -26.12
N ARG A 383 -1.77 -17.84 -25.55
CA ARG A 383 -2.96 -18.31 -26.27
C ARG A 383 -3.54 -17.32 -27.27
N GLN A 384 -3.32 -16.00 -27.13
CA GLN A 384 -3.82 -15.02 -28.09
C GLN A 384 -2.98 -14.95 -29.37
N GLU A 385 -1.67 -15.19 -29.28
CA GLU A 385 -0.81 -15.36 -30.46
C GLU A 385 -1.30 -16.52 -31.34
N ALA A 386 -1.83 -17.59 -30.73
CA ALA A 386 -2.43 -18.73 -31.44
C ALA A 386 -3.82 -18.43 -32.06
N ILE A 387 -4.48 -17.34 -31.68
CA ILE A 387 -5.83 -16.95 -32.15
C ILE A 387 -5.77 -15.77 -33.14
N GLY A 388 -4.58 -15.21 -33.42
CA GLY A 388 -4.38 -14.20 -34.46
C GLY A 388 -5.01 -12.82 -34.18
N ARG A 389 -5.48 -12.55 -32.95
CA ARG A 389 -5.94 -11.22 -32.53
C ARG A 389 -4.79 -10.46 -31.86
N THR A 390 -3.82 -10.01 -32.66
CA THR A 390 -2.80 -9.08 -32.20
C THR A 390 -3.45 -7.70 -32.06
N VAL A 391 -3.56 -7.18 -30.83
CA VAL A 391 -4.04 -5.81 -30.61
C VAL A 391 -2.99 -4.85 -31.16
N SER A 392 -3.37 -4.03 -32.15
CA SER A 392 -2.50 -2.98 -32.70
C SER A 392 -2.08 -2.01 -31.59
N PRO A 393 -0.79 -1.67 -31.47
CA PRO A 393 -0.31 -0.68 -30.51
C PRO A 393 -1.02 0.67 -30.69
N TYR A 394 -1.07 1.46 -29.61
CA TYR A 394 -1.61 2.82 -29.64
C TYR A 394 -0.78 3.74 -30.55
N GLY A 395 0.54 3.63 -30.47
CA GLY A 395 1.52 4.53 -31.10
C GLY A 395 2.85 4.46 -30.35
N THR A 396 3.65 5.52 -30.44
CA THR A 396 4.87 5.66 -29.62
C THR A 396 4.53 6.05 -28.18
N PHE A 397 5.53 6.03 -27.29
CA PHE A 397 5.34 6.47 -25.91
C PHE A 397 4.97 7.96 -25.84
N GLU A 398 5.61 8.77 -26.68
CA GLU A 398 5.41 10.21 -26.80
C GLU A 398 4.00 10.55 -27.27
N ASP A 399 3.42 9.74 -28.16
CA ASP A 399 2.01 9.89 -28.59
C ASP A 399 1.01 9.55 -27.47
N PHE A 400 1.36 8.57 -26.64
CA PHE A 400 0.49 8.08 -25.58
C PHE A 400 0.43 9.03 -24.37
N VAL A 401 1.55 9.69 -24.03
CA VAL A 401 1.66 10.57 -22.86
C VAL A 401 0.56 11.66 -22.82
N PRO A 402 0.35 12.48 -23.88
CA PRO A 402 -0.72 13.48 -23.88
C PRO A 402 -2.12 12.88 -23.75
N ALA A 403 -2.38 11.73 -24.37
CA ALA A 403 -3.67 11.05 -24.31
C ALA A 403 -3.96 10.56 -22.89
N PHE A 404 -2.97 9.94 -22.23
CA PHE A 404 -3.08 9.49 -20.86
C PHE A 404 -3.39 10.66 -19.90
N PHE A 405 -2.63 11.75 -19.97
CA PHE A 405 -2.85 12.90 -19.09
C PHE A 405 -4.16 13.64 -19.40
N GLY A 406 -4.63 13.62 -20.66
CA GLY A 406 -5.98 14.07 -21.03
C GLY A 406 -7.08 13.26 -20.34
N LEU A 407 -6.96 11.93 -20.32
CA LEU A 407 -7.88 11.05 -19.61
C LEU A 407 -7.79 11.20 -18.09
N LEU A 408 -6.59 11.41 -17.54
CA LEU A 408 -6.40 11.69 -16.11
C LEU A 408 -7.12 12.98 -15.70
N LYS A 409 -7.01 14.03 -16.52
CA LYS A 409 -7.74 15.29 -16.32
C LYS A 409 -9.25 15.09 -16.37
N ALA A 410 -9.74 14.23 -17.27
CA ALA A 410 -11.14 13.83 -17.31
C ALA A 410 -11.53 13.10 -16.01
N TYR A 411 -10.74 12.13 -15.55
CA TYR A 411 -10.97 11.43 -14.28
C TYR A 411 -11.09 12.40 -13.09
N HIS A 412 -10.19 13.38 -12.97
CA HIS A 412 -10.26 14.37 -11.88
C HIS A 412 -11.53 15.24 -11.95
N SER A 413 -12.15 15.37 -13.13
CA SER A 413 -13.27 16.27 -13.37
C SER A 413 -14.63 15.57 -13.35
N VAL A 414 -14.69 14.28 -13.69
CA VAL A 414 -15.93 13.50 -13.77
C VAL A 414 -16.48 13.19 -12.37
N PRO A 415 -17.76 13.50 -12.10
CA PRO A 415 -18.41 13.13 -10.85
C PRO A 415 -18.43 11.61 -10.62
N THR A 416 -18.19 11.20 -9.39
CA THR A 416 -18.28 9.79 -8.99
C THR A 416 -19.72 9.38 -8.69
N GLY A 417 -19.98 8.09 -8.49
CA GLY A 417 -21.31 7.62 -8.08
C GLY A 417 -21.68 8.07 -6.66
N THR A 418 -22.97 8.22 -6.38
CA THR A 418 -23.49 8.63 -5.05
C THR A 418 -23.14 7.67 -3.92
N GLN A 419 -22.91 6.39 -4.24
CA GLN A 419 -22.47 5.37 -3.28
C GLN A 419 -20.94 5.33 -3.06
N SER A 420 -20.17 6.13 -3.80
CA SER A 420 -18.73 6.21 -3.64
C SER A 420 -18.34 7.04 -2.40
N GLY A 421 -17.07 6.95 -1.98
CA GLY A 421 -16.55 7.74 -0.85
C GLY A 421 -16.74 9.26 -1.05
N LEU A 422 -16.71 9.74 -2.29
CA LEU A 422 -16.85 11.17 -2.64
C LEU A 422 -18.32 11.60 -2.81
N LYS A 423 -19.29 10.73 -2.51
CA LYS A 423 -20.75 11.06 -2.41
C LYS A 423 -21.33 11.79 -3.64
N GLY A 424 -20.86 11.48 -4.85
CA GLY A 424 -21.38 12.10 -6.08
C GLY A 424 -20.56 13.27 -6.61
N LEU A 425 -19.48 13.66 -5.93
CA LEU A 425 -18.58 14.73 -6.37
C LEU A 425 -17.40 14.17 -7.17
N SER A 426 -16.76 15.03 -7.97
CA SER A 426 -15.49 14.71 -8.64
C SER A 426 -14.31 14.97 -7.71
N PRO A 427 -13.15 14.35 -7.95
CA PRO A 427 -11.94 14.63 -7.17
C PRO A 427 -11.58 16.12 -7.12
N ASN A 428 -11.73 16.84 -8.25
CA ASN A 428 -11.51 18.28 -8.29
C ASN A 428 -12.55 19.05 -7.48
N ALA A 429 -13.83 18.67 -7.52
CA ALA A 429 -14.87 19.37 -6.76
C ALA A 429 -14.63 19.29 -5.23
N ILE A 430 -14.25 18.11 -4.73
CA ILE A 430 -13.91 17.92 -3.30
C ILE A 430 -12.67 18.75 -2.94
N PHE A 431 -11.62 18.70 -3.77
CA PHE A 431 -10.42 19.51 -3.55
C PHE A 431 -10.74 21.01 -3.51
N GLN A 432 -11.55 21.51 -4.44
CA GLN A 432 -11.96 22.91 -4.47
C GLN A 432 -12.77 23.31 -3.23
N GLN A 433 -13.59 22.41 -2.66
CA GLN A 433 -14.25 22.67 -1.37
C GLN A 433 -13.23 22.83 -0.23
N HIS A 434 -12.18 22.00 -0.19
CA HIS A 434 -11.13 22.16 0.80
C HIS A 434 -10.35 23.48 0.62
N VAL A 435 -10.01 23.84 -0.62
CA VAL A 435 -9.37 25.13 -0.90
C VAL A 435 -10.26 26.30 -0.46
N ALA A 436 -11.57 26.24 -0.76
CA ALA A 436 -12.53 27.26 -0.35
C ALA A 436 -12.71 27.36 1.18
N THR A 437 -12.46 26.27 1.92
CA THR A 437 -12.47 26.26 3.40
C THR A 437 -11.13 26.68 4.02
N GLY A 438 -10.16 27.10 3.20
CA GLY A 438 -8.89 27.65 3.66
C GLY A 438 -7.71 26.66 3.66
N TRP A 439 -7.85 25.49 3.03
CA TRP A 439 -6.70 24.60 2.85
C TRP A 439 -5.68 25.21 1.88
N SER A 440 -4.39 25.11 2.24
CA SER A 440 -3.27 25.52 1.41
C SER A 440 -2.18 24.46 1.44
N ALA A 441 -1.58 24.17 0.28
CA ALA A 441 -0.45 23.25 0.18
C ALA A 441 0.80 23.82 0.88
N ILE A 442 1.58 22.94 1.50
CA ILE A 442 2.97 23.23 1.89
C ILE A 442 3.85 22.63 0.81
N THR A 443 4.61 23.44 0.08
CA THR A 443 5.47 22.97 -1.00
C THR A 443 6.94 22.96 -0.56
N MET A 444 7.73 22.15 -1.25
CA MET A 444 9.17 22.04 -1.08
C MET A 444 9.80 21.96 -2.47
N SER A 445 10.95 22.60 -2.69
CA SER A 445 11.60 22.53 -4.01
C SER A 445 12.10 21.12 -4.31
N ARG A 446 12.25 20.76 -5.58
CA ARG A 446 12.76 19.41 -5.94
C ARG A 446 14.13 19.11 -5.33
N ASP A 447 15.00 20.11 -5.29
CA ASP A 447 16.35 19.96 -4.75
C ASP A 447 16.35 19.75 -3.24
N GLU A 448 15.44 20.39 -2.52
CA GLU A 448 15.20 20.14 -1.09
C GLU A 448 14.70 18.71 -0.85
N VAL A 449 13.77 18.22 -1.66
CA VAL A 449 13.30 16.82 -1.57
C VAL A 449 14.45 15.86 -1.83
N ARG A 450 15.24 16.07 -2.89
CA ARG A 450 16.44 15.28 -3.20
C ARG A 450 17.45 15.29 -2.05
N ALA A 451 17.69 16.45 -1.43
CA ALA A 451 18.60 16.58 -0.29
C ALA A 451 18.06 15.85 0.95
N SER A 452 16.75 15.82 1.16
CA SER A 452 16.11 15.13 2.29
C SER A 452 16.25 13.60 2.22
N VAL A 453 16.30 13.04 1.01
CA VAL A 453 16.46 11.59 0.77
C VAL A 453 17.91 11.16 0.53
N ALA A 454 18.86 12.10 0.63
CA ALA A 454 20.28 11.85 0.45
C ALA A 454 20.90 11.26 1.73
N ARG A 455 21.87 10.38 1.57
CA ARG A 455 22.66 9.86 2.68
C ARG A 455 23.59 10.97 3.18
N ARG A 456 23.54 11.25 4.48
CA ARG A 456 24.48 12.17 5.12
C ARG A 456 25.80 11.45 5.40
N VAL A 457 26.88 11.98 4.87
CA VAL A 457 28.21 11.38 4.98
C VAL A 457 29.19 12.41 5.52
N GLU A 458 29.83 12.09 6.64
CA GLU A 458 30.86 12.93 7.23
C GLU A 458 32.14 12.90 6.40
N ARG A 459 32.68 14.07 6.08
CA ARG A 459 33.96 14.23 5.36
C ARG A 459 34.80 15.33 5.98
N THR A 460 36.11 15.08 6.05
CA THR A 460 37.09 16.10 6.41
C THR A 460 37.49 16.89 5.18
N VAL A 461 37.48 18.21 5.30
CA VAL A 461 37.87 19.12 4.23
C VAL A 461 39.40 19.24 4.22
N VAL A 462 40.03 18.97 3.09
CA VAL A 462 41.47 19.09 2.88
C VAL A 462 41.71 20.03 1.69
N GLN A 463 42.45 21.12 1.93
CA GLN A 463 42.72 22.15 0.91
C GLN A 463 41.43 22.68 0.25
N GLY A 464 40.40 22.97 1.06
CA GLY A 464 39.10 23.45 0.58
C GLY A 464 38.29 22.45 -0.26
N ALA A 465 38.61 21.16 -0.21
CA ALA A 465 37.95 20.11 -0.98
C ALA A 465 37.76 18.83 -0.16
N PHE A 466 36.92 17.92 -0.64
CA PHE A 466 36.75 16.58 -0.06
C PHE A 466 36.66 15.52 -1.17
N GLN A 467 36.78 14.25 -0.82
CA GLN A 467 36.67 13.13 -1.76
C GLN A 467 35.44 12.26 -1.50
N ILE A 468 34.72 11.94 -2.57
CA ILE A 468 33.60 10.97 -2.60
C ILE A 468 33.69 10.18 -3.91
N ARG A 469 33.58 8.84 -3.80
CA ARG A 469 33.64 7.88 -4.94
C ARG A 469 34.84 8.13 -5.88
N GLY A 470 36.02 8.43 -5.31
CA GLY A 470 37.24 8.69 -6.06
C GLY A 470 37.28 10.02 -6.83
N ARG A 471 36.27 10.88 -6.69
CA ARG A 471 36.25 12.24 -7.26
C ARG A 471 36.47 13.27 -6.17
N ARG A 472 37.20 14.34 -6.51
CA ARG A 472 37.42 15.51 -5.66
C ARG A 472 36.32 16.55 -5.90
N TRP A 473 35.81 17.13 -4.82
CA TRP A 473 34.69 18.07 -4.82
C TRP A 473 35.06 19.31 -4.02
N SER A 474 34.67 20.49 -4.49
CA SER A 474 35.00 21.77 -3.85
C SER A 474 33.91 22.81 -4.11
N CYS A 475 33.83 23.82 -3.23
CA CYS A 475 33.09 25.07 -3.43
C CYS A 475 33.84 26.20 -2.72
N GLU A 476 33.52 27.46 -3.04
CA GLU A 476 34.20 28.63 -2.47
C GLU A 476 34.07 28.68 -0.94
N GLU A 477 32.88 28.33 -0.42
CA GLU A 477 32.60 28.38 1.00
C GLU A 477 33.46 27.39 1.80
N LEU A 478 33.93 26.29 1.19
CA LEU A 478 34.78 25.29 1.84
C LEU A 478 36.21 25.74 2.07
N TRP A 479 36.68 26.78 1.39
CA TRP A 479 38.09 27.20 1.45
C TRP A 479 38.51 27.70 2.86
N GLN A 480 37.55 28.16 3.66
CA GLN A 480 37.76 28.55 5.05
C GLN A 480 37.70 27.37 6.05
N TYR A 481 37.02 26.26 5.70
CA TYR A 481 36.78 25.11 6.58
C TYR A 481 37.88 24.04 6.49
N THR A 482 39.11 24.41 6.15
CA THR A 482 40.18 23.42 5.94
C THR A 482 40.54 22.75 7.27
N HIS A 483 40.50 21.40 7.31
CA HIS A 483 40.60 20.50 8.47
C HIS A 483 39.31 20.32 9.29
N ASP A 484 38.25 21.05 8.98
CA ASP A 484 36.96 20.85 9.62
C ASP A 484 36.21 19.65 9.00
N LYS A 485 35.27 19.12 9.78
CA LYS A 485 34.33 18.09 9.35
C LYS A 485 33.07 18.76 8.80
N VAL A 486 32.59 18.24 7.67
CA VAL A 486 31.34 18.66 7.03
C VAL A 486 30.46 17.45 6.74
N LEU A 487 29.14 17.68 6.69
CA LEU A 487 28.17 16.68 6.30
C LEU A 487 27.84 16.86 4.82
N VAL A 488 28.12 15.85 4.01
CA VAL A 488 27.81 15.86 2.57
C VAL A 488 26.56 15.04 2.33
N CYS A 489 25.59 15.63 1.64
CA CYS A 489 24.38 14.95 1.20
C CYS A 489 24.68 14.16 -0.08
N GLU A 490 25.04 12.89 0.06
CA GLU A 490 25.34 11.99 -1.05
C GLU A 490 24.05 11.30 -1.57
N PRO A 491 23.64 11.53 -2.83
CA PRO A 491 22.50 10.82 -3.40
C PRO A 491 22.77 9.30 -3.50
N VAL A 492 21.82 8.50 -3.04
CA VAL A 492 21.93 7.03 -3.02
C VAL A 492 21.59 6.41 -4.39
N TYR A 493 20.96 7.19 -5.28
CA TYR A 493 20.20 6.69 -6.44
C TYR A 493 20.73 7.18 -7.80
N HIS A 494 21.70 8.10 -7.84
CA HIS A 494 22.39 8.51 -9.07
C HIS A 494 23.82 9.00 -8.78
N ALA A 495 24.62 9.18 -9.83
CA ALA A 495 25.89 9.89 -9.72
C ALA A 495 25.61 11.39 -9.64
N PRO A 496 25.94 12.07 -8.53
CA PRO A 496 25.68 13.50 -8.40
C PRO A 496 26.51 14.29 -9.42
N ALA A 497 25.92 15.34 -9.98
CA ALA A 497 26.66 16.41 -10.66
C ALA A 497 27.13 17.48 -9.67
N GLU A 498 26.36 17.67 -8.59
CA GLU A 498 26.57 18.63 -7.52
C GLU A 498 26.22 17.99 -6.18
N LEU A 499 26.84 18.45 -5.10
CA LEU A 499 26.65 17.93 -3.75
C LEU A 499 26.33 19.05 -2.78
N LEU A 500 25.20 18.94 -2.09
CA LEU A 500 24.87 19.84 -0.99
C LEU A 500 25.79 19.54 0.20
N VAL A 501 26.43 20.58 0.72
CA VAL A 501 27.32 20.51 1.89
C VAL A 501 26.68 21.26 3.05
N LEU A 502 26.65 20.61 4.21
CA LEU A 502 26.15 21.13 5.47
C LEU A 502 27.27 21.15 6.51
N ASP A 503 27.16 22.03 7.50
CA ASP A 503 28.01 21.99 8.70
C ASP A 503 27.60 20.82 9.61
N MET A 504 28.38 20.56 10.66
CA MET A 504 28.06 19.50 11.63
C MET A 504 26.80 19.78 12.47
N LYS A 505 26.26 21.00 12.43
CA LYS A 505 24.99 21.40 13.07
C LYS A 505 23.80 21.28 12.11
N GLY A 506 24.04 20.89 10.86
CA GLY A 506 23.03 20.72 9.81
C GLY A 506 22.75 21.97 8.97
N ASN A 507 23.44 23.09 9.19
CA ASN A 507 23.24 24.32 8.39
C ASN A 507 23.89 24.22 7.01
N ARG A 508 23.21 24.71 5.99
CA ARG A 508 23.76 24.80 4.63
C ARG A 508 25.04 25.63 4.58
N LEU A 509 26.12 25.03 4.07
CA LEU A 509 27.38 25.69 3.77
C LEU A 509 27.47 26.12 2.29
N GLY A 510 27.12 25.24 1.36
CA GLY A 510 27.29 25.50 -0.07
C GLY A 510 26.94 24.32 -0.95
N ILE A 511 27.14 24.48 -2.26
CA ILE A 511 26.97 23.43 -3.27
C ILE A 511 28.34 23.13 -3.88
N ALA A 512 28.84 21.92 -3.66
CA ALA A 512 30.12 21.46 -4.19
C ALA A 512 29.98 20.90 -5.60
N THR A 513 30.86 21.32 -6.49
CA THR A 513 31.02 20.80 -7.86
C THR A 513 32.32 19.99 -7.98
N PRO A 514 32.47 19.16 -9.02
CA PRO A 514 33.72 18.42 -9.24
C PRO A 514 34.90 19.37 -9.41
N ASP A 515 35.95 19.17 -8.60
CA ASP A 515 37.20 19.93 -8.68
C ASP A 515 38.02 19.39 -9.85
N VAL A 516 37.82 19.99 -11.03
CA VAL A 516 38.47 19.55 -12.28
C VAL A 516 39.95 19.92 -12.24
N ALA A 517 40.81 18.92 -12.43
CA ALA A 517 42.24 19.14 -12.57
C ALA A 517 42.52 19.94 -13.84
N LEU A 518 43.03 21.16 -13.67
CA LEU A 518 43.46 22.02 -14.77
C LEU A 518 44.91 21.70 -15.15
N HIS A 519 45.26 21.94 -16.41
CA HIS A 519 46.64 21.79 -16.87
C HIS A 519 47.57 22.74 -16.10
N PRO A 520 48.81 22.35 -15.74
CA PRO A 520 49.71 23.18 -14.94
C PRO A 520 50.00 24.59 -15.50
N LEU A 521 49.88 24.76 -16.83
CA LEU A 521 50.07 26.03 -17.53
C LEU A 521 48.77 26.82 -17.78
N ASP A 522 47.62 26.32 -17.32
CA ASP A 522 46.35 27.04 -17.45
C ASP A 522 46.28 28.18 -16.41
N HIS A 523 46.20 29.42 -16.91
CA HIS A 523 46.06 30.64 -16.11
C HIS A 523 44.88 30.59 -15.13
N ARG A 524 43.80 29.86 -15.47
CA ARG A 524 42.65 29.67 -14.57
C ARG A 524 43.03 28.93 -13.29
N GLY A 525 43.99 28.01 -13.36
CA GLY A 525 44.50 27.28 -12.19
C GLY A 525 45.24 28.19 -11.21
N ALA A 526 46.07 29.10 -11.73
CA ALA A 526 46.80 30.08 -10.92
C ALA A 526 45.83 31.08 -10.25
N GLN A 527 44.83 31.58 -10.98
CA GLN A 527 43.81 32.48 -10.44
C GLN A 527 42.98 31.81 -9.33
N SER A 528 42.52 30.58 -9.56
CA SER A 528 41.77 29.79 -8.57
C SER A 528 42.60 29.52 -7.30
N THR A 529 43.88 29.19 -7.45
CA THR A 529 44.79 28.97 -6.30
C THR A 529 45.00 30.25 -5.49
N ALA A 530 45.16 31.40 -6.15
CA ALA A 530 45.29 32.68 -5.48
C ALA A 530 44.01 33.09 -4.73
N ALA A 531 42.83 32.84 -5.32
CA ALA A 531 41.54 33.07 -4.69
C ALA A 531 41.36 32.20 -3.43
N ARG A 532 41.65 30.89 -3.53
CA ARG A 532 41.66 29.94 -2.40
C ARG A 532 42.56 30.42 -1.26
N ALA A 533 43.81 30.80 -1.57
CA ALA A 533 44.78 31.27 -0.58
C ALA A 533 44.37 32.61 0.06
N ARG A 534 43.69 33.49 -0.67
CA ARG A 534 43.16 34.75 -0.14
C ARG A 534 41.99 34.50 0.81
N ALA A 535 41.02 33.68 0.42
CA ALA A 535 39.88 33.32 1.25
C ALA A 535 40.33 32.67 2.58
N HIS A 536 41.22 31.68 2.49
CA HIS A 536 41.74 30.98 3.66
C HIS A 536 42.47 31.92 4.63
N ARG A 537 43.37 32.78 4.12
CA ARG A 537 44.07 33.78 4.96
C ARG A 537 43.10 34.76 5.61
N SER A 538 42.09 35.22 4.88
CA SER A 538 41.10 36.16 5.40
C SER A 538 40.33 35.56 6.57
N ALA A 539 39.89 34.30 6.44
CA ALA A 539 39.21 33.57 7.51
C ALA A 539 40.09 33.38 8.76
N ILE A 540 41.38 33.02 8.59
CA ILE A 540 42.33 32.90 9.71
C ILE A 540 42.51 34.25 10.43
N VAL A 541 42.65 35.34 9.69
CA VAL A 541 42.82 36.68 10.27
C VAL A 541 41.56 37.08 11.05
N GLU A 542 40.37 36.77 10.55
CA GLU A 542 39.11 37.03 11.25
C GLU A 542 38.99 36.20 12.54
N MET A 543 39.32 34.91 12.50
CA MET A 543 39.40 34.05 13.70
C MET A 543 40.43 34.57 14.70
N ALA A 544 41.61 34.99 14.25
CA ALA A 544 42.64 35.53 15.13
C ALA A 544 42.21 36.84 15.83
N ARG A 545 41.27 37.60 15.24
CA ARG A 545 40.70 38.81 15.86
C ARG A 545 39.66 38.50 16.94
N SER A 546 38.94 37.38 16.84
CA SER A 546 37.89 37.01 17.79
C SER A 546 38.42 36.29 19.03
N VAL A 547 39.67 35.80 19.00
CA VAL A 547 40.29 35.07 20.10
C VAL A 547 41.12 36.01 20.98
N PRO A 548 41.00 35.94 22.33
CA PRO A 548 41.84 36.71 23.23
C PRO A 548 43.30 36.28 23.10
N LYS A 549 44.22 37.24 23.12
CA LYS A 549 45.66 36.94 23.18
C LYS A 549 46.02 36.36 24.54
N ILE A 550 46.35 35.07 24.57
CA ILE A 550 46.79 34.37 25.78
C ILE A 550 48.27 34.06 25.63
N ASP A 551 49.07 34.50 26.60
CA ASP A 551 50.45 34.04 26.75
C ASP A 551 50.45 32.70 27.50
N VAL A 552 50.54 31.61 26.73
CA VAL A 552 50.56 30.25 27.27
C VAL A 552 51.81 30.03 28.12
N ALA A 553 52.95 30.58 27.72
CA ALA A 553 54.20 30.41 28.46
C ALA A 553 54.12 31.09 29.82
N ALA A 554 53.63 32.33 29.90
CA ALA A 554 53.43 33.01 31.17
C ALA A 554 52.48 32.26 32.10
N ARG A 555 51.38 31.69 31.57
CA ARG A 555 50.45 30.86 32.36
C ARG A 555 51.08 29.57 32.87
N LEU A 556 51.85 28.88 32.03
CA LEU A 556 52.55 27.66 32.42
C LEU A 556 53.67 27.94 33.44
N ILE A 557 54.37 29.07 33.29
CA ILE A 557 55.37 29.53 34.27
C ILE A 557 54.70 29.83 35.61
N ALA A 558 53.60 30.58 35.63
CA ALA A 558 52.84 30.86 36.85
C ALA A 558 52.29 29.58 37.51
N LEU A 559 51.85 28.61 36.70
CA LEU A 559 51.44 27.29 37.20
C LEU A 559 52.62 26.53 37.83
N GLY A 560 53.79 26.57 37.19
CA GLY A 560 55.02 25.98 37.72
C GLY A 560 55.47 26.64 39.03
N GLN A 561 55.42 27.97 39.11
CA GLN A 561 55.74 28.75 40.31
C GLN A 561 54.77 28.50 41.47
N ALA A 562 53.52 28.14 41.18
CA ALA A 562 52.52 27.80 42.19
C ALA A 562 52.64 26.36 42.71
N GLN A 563 53.50 25.51 42.10
CA GLN A 563 53.77 24.19 42.64
C GLN A 563 54.64 24.31 43.90
N PRO A 564 54.39 23.49 44.94
CA PRO A 564 55.27 23.45 46.10
C PRO A 564 56.68 23.02 45.67
N GLU A 565 57.70 23.60 46.30
CA GLU A 565 59.09 23.16 46.10
C GLU A 565 59.19 21.65 46.34
N ILE A 566 59.81 20.94 45.40
CA ILE A 566 60.08 19.52 45.55
C ILE A 566 61.18 19.40 46.60
N ILE A 567 60.86 18.87 47.78
CA ILE A 567 61.86 18.56 48.79
C ILE A 567 62.62 17.31 48.30
N PRO A 568 63.89 17.41 47.87
CA PRO A 568 64.65 16.25 47.47
C PRO A 568 64.86 15.32 48.67
N ASN A 569 64.88 14.02 48.43
CA ASN A 569 65.24 13.06 49.47
C ASN A 569 66.71 13.23 49.88
N GLU A 570 67.06 12.92 51.14
CA GLU A 570 68.45 12.87 51.55
C GLU A 570 69.21 11.87 50.66
N PRO A 571 70.31 12.29 50.01
CA PRO A 571 71.10 11.40 49.18
C PRO A 571 71.71 10.30 50.06
N ALA A 572 71.46 9.04 49.72
CA ALA A 572 71.90 7.86 50.48
C ALA A 572 73.42 7.74 50.66
N GLY A 573 74.21 8.53 49.92
CA GLY A 573 75.65 8.64 50.06
C GLY A 573 76.24 9.56 48.98
N LYS A 574 77.42 10.12 49.25
CA LYS A 574 78.24 10.78 48.23
C LYS A 574 79.31 9.80 47.79
N VAL A 575 79.35 9.45 46.51
CA VAL A 575 80.47 8.67 45.94
C VAL A 575 81.68 9.58 45.87
N LEU A 576 82.61 9.42 46.82
CA LEU A 576 83.94 10.03 46.77
C LEU A 576 84.88 9.02 46.13
N LEU A 577 85.37 9.32 44.93
CA LEU A 577 86.50 8.59 44.36
C LEU A 577 87.78 9.07 45.06
N ASP A 578 88.46 8.15 45.75
CA ASP A 578 89.77 8.38 46.36
C ASP A 578 90.83 8.65 45.26
N PRO A 579 91.56 9.78 45.27
CA PRO A 579 92.52 10.14 44.23
C PRO A 579 93.71 9.17 44.07
N SER A 580 93.95 8.27 45.03
CA SER A 580 95.04 7.29 45.01
C SER A 580 94.84 6.14 44.02
N ASP A 581 93.60 5.78 43.67
CA ASP A 581 93.27 4.66 42.78
C ASP A 581 92.94 5.12 41.34
N ARG A 582 93.81 5.97 40.81
CA ARG A 582 93.53 6.71 39.57
C ARG A 582 93.90 5.91 38.31
N ALA A 583 92.91 5.39 37.59
CA ALA A 583 93.07 5.17 36.15
C ALA A 583 93.27 6.53 35.45
N ALA A 584 94.28 6.60 34.58
CA ALA A 584 94.84 7.79 33.90
C ALA A 584 93.94 9.06 33.83
N ARG A 585 94.54 10.25 34.06
CA ARG A 585 93.88 11.53 33.77
C ARG A 585 93.34 11.51 32.34
N ILE A 586 92.02 11.55 32.15
CA ILE A 586 91.43 12.00 30.89
C ILE A 586 91.72 13.49 30.82
N VAL A 587 92.91 13.84 30.31
CA VAL A 587 93.21 15.21 29.91
C VAL A 587 92.35 15.45 28.68
N MET A 588 91.26 16.21 28.84
CA MET A 588 90.54 16.75 27.70
C MET A 588 91.57 17.48 26.83
N PRO A 589 91.81 17.05 25.58
CA PRO A 589 92.87 17.64 24.77
C PRO A 589 92.57 19.14 24.63
N LYS A 590 93.47 19.98 25.17
CA LYS A 590 93.47 21.41 24.84
C LYS A 590 93.84 21.51 23.35
N LYS A 591 92.85 21.41 22.47
CA LYS A 591 93.00 21.79 21.06
C LYS A 591 93.49 23.24 21.04
N PRO A 592 94.66 23.56 20.46
CA PRO A 592 95.06 24.94 20.23
C PRO A 592 94.14 25.48 19.13
N SER A 593 93.13 26.25 19.52
CA SER A 593 92.31 27.01 18.59
C SER A 593 92.22 28.44 19.11
N ASN A 594 92.62 29.40 18.28
CA ASN A 594 92.52 30.83 18.55
C ASN A 594 91.14 31.20 19.12
N SER A 595 91.13 31.61 20.39
CA SER A 595 90.08 32.27 21.20
C SER A 595 89.81 31.57 22.55
N GLU A 596 90.85 31.48 23.39
CA GLU A 596 90.67 31.11 24.81
C GLU A 596 89.66 32.03 25.52
N GLU A 597 89.58 33.31 25.11
CA GLU A 597 88.56 34.26 25.59
C GLU A 597 87.12 33.84 25.25
N ARG A 598 86.82 33.44 24.00
CA ARG A 598 85.44 33.04 23.64
C ARG A 598 85.01 31.76 24.36
N ARG A 599 85.94 30.85 24.62
CA ARG A 599 85.66 29.66 25.45
C ARG A 599 85.43 30.03 26.90
N ARG A 600 86.26 30.90 27.49
CA ARG A 600 86.01 31.40 28.85
C ARG A 600 84.68 32.13 28.96
N GLU A 601 84.36 33.01 28.01
CA GLU A 601 83.06 33.68 27.96
C GLU A 601 81.91 32.69 27.81
N GLN A 602 82.07 31.64 27.01
CA GLN A 602 81.05 30.59 26.84
C GLN A 602 80.90 29.75 28.11
N ASP A 603 81.99 29.36 28.75
CA ASP A 603 82.00 28.61 30.00
C ASP A 603 81.44 29.45 31.16
N GLU A 604 81.76 30.74 31.22
CA GLU A 604 81.18 31.70 32.17
C GLU A 604 79.69 31.91 31.92
N ARG A 605 79.25 32.00 30.66
CA ARG A 605 77.82 32.05 30.31
C ARG A 605 77.10 30.76 30.69
N ILE A 606 77.71 29.59 30.45
CA ILE A 606 77.14 28.30 30.85
C ILE A 606 77.08 28.22 32.38
N ALA A 607 78.13 28.62 33.10
CA ALA A 607 78.15 28.63 34.56
C ALA A 607 77.09 29.58 35.15
N ALA A 608 76.97 30.79 34.60
CA ALA A 608 75.95 31.75 34.99
C ALA A 608 74.53 31.23 34.68
N GLN A 609 74.33 30.56 33.54
CA GLN A 609 73.07 29.90 33.20
C GLN A 609 72.75 28.74 34.15
N MET A 610 73.73 27.90 34.50
CA MET A 610 73.53 26.79 35.44
C MET A 610 73.21 27.29 36.85
N GLU A 611 73.85 28.37 37.30
CA GLU A 611 73.52 29.02 38.57
C GLU A 611 72.10 29.63 38.55
N LEU A 612 71.70 30.22 37.43
CA LEU A 612 70.33 30.71 37.25
C LEU A 612 69.32 29.55 37.29
N VAL A 613 69.60 28.44 36.62
CA VAL A 613 68.74 27.24 36.60
C VAL A 613 68.61 26.63 37.99
N LYS A 614 69.70 26.51 38.76
CA LYS A 614 69.63 26.04 40.16
C LYS A 614 68.71 26.90 41.02
N ARG A 615 68.77 28.23 40.89
CA ARG A 615 67.87 29.14 41.61
C ARG A 615 66.40 29.03 41.20
N ILE A 616 66.14 28.64 39.95
CA ILE A 616 64.78 28.53 39.41
C ILE A 616 64.15 27.17 39.72
N VAL A 617 64.93 26.08 39.71
CA VAL A 617 64.44 24.71 39.86
C VAL A 617 64.40 24.24 41.32
N GLY A 618 65.20 24.84 42.21
CA GLY A 618 65.33 24.42 43.61
C GLY A 618 66.18 23.17 43.75
#